data_AF-A0A0N1JWN0-F1
#
_entry.id   AF-A0A0N1JWN0-F1
#
_cell.length_a   1.000
_cell.length_b   1.000
_cell.length_c   1.000
_cell.angle_alpha   90.00
_cell.angle_beta   90.00
_cell.angle_gamma   90.00
#
_symmetry.space_group_name_H-M   'P 1'
#
loop_
_entity.id
_entity.type
_entity.pdbx_description
1 polymer ?
#
loop_
_entity_poly.entity_id
_entity_poly.type
_entity_poly.pdbx_seq_one_letter_code
_entity_poly.pdbx_strand_id
1 'polypeptide(L)'
;MRRYLYRCPVCRTTSPVCRNRAELTSESDRHRGILHGGHYPDGEKAGGVDRRGRWYADLGLVAAAHACLADAYADIPDPGGMGRRLWAEALSWLTLTATALGALWATAAALQP
;
A
#
# COMPACT_ATOMS: atom_id res chain seq x y z
N MET A 1 3.61 7.95 -5.29
CA MET A 1 4.68 7.68 -4.29
C MET A 1 4.28 6.51 -3.42
N ARG A 2 5.15 5.50 -3.31
CA ARG A 2 4.95 4.39 -2.37
C ARG A 2 5.33 4.84 -0.96
N ARG A 3 4.54 4.44 0.03
CA ARG A 3 4.72 4.78 1.45
C ARG A 3 5.10 3.52 2.20
N TYR A 4 6.10 3.63 3.06
CA TYR A 4 6.58 2.54 3.88
C TYR A 4 6.59 2.97 5.34
N LEU A 5 6.26 2.04 6.22
CA LEU A 5 6.34 2.24 7.66
C LEU A 5 7.06 1.07 8.30
N TYR A 6 7.66 1.35 9.45
CA TYR A 6 8.17 0.38 10.40
C TYR A 6 7.42 0.56 11.72
N ARG A 7 7.07 -0.53 12.39
CA ARG A 7 6.48 -0.52 13.73
C ARG A 7 7.13 -1.59 14.59
N CYS A 8 7.73 -1.14 15.68
CA CYS A 8 8.23 -2.01 16.74
C CYS A 8 7.08 -2.38 17.69
N PRO A 9 6.81 -3.67 17.94
CA PRO A 9 5.75 -4.08 18.86
C PRO A 9 6.13 -3.89 20.33
N VAL A 10 7.41 -3.99 20.67
CA VAL A 10 7.91 -3.92 22.05
C VAL A 10 7.73 -2.52 22.64
N CYS A 11 8.24 -1.49 21.95
CA CYS A 11 8.12 -0.11 22.41
C CYS A 11 6.94 0.65 21.77
N ARG A 12 6.20 0.00 20.86
CA ARG A 12 5.08 0.57 20.08
C ARG A 12 5.44 1.78 19.21
N THR A 13 6.74 2.05 19.01
CA THR A 13 7.22 3.10 18.11
C THR A 13 6.82 2.79 16.67
N THR A 14 6.26 3.78 15.99
CA THR A 14 6.03 3.76 14.54
C THR A 14 6.96 4.79 13.90
N SER A 15 7.66 4.40 12.85
CA SER A 15 8.58 5.30 12.13
C SER A 15 7.81 6.45 11.47
N PRO A 16 8.49 7.55 11.11
CA PRO A 16 8.01 8.43 10.05
C PRO A 16 7.73 7.66 8.75
N VAL A 17 6.94 8.27 7.85
CA VAL A 17 6.69 7.69 6.52
C VAL A 17 7.97 7.70 5.70
N CYS A 18 8.46 6.52 5.34
CA CYS A 18 9.58 6.31 4.45
C CYS A 18 9.11 6.25 3.00
N ARG A 19 9.89 6.81 2.07
CA ARG A 19 9.55 6.91 0.64
C ARG A 19 9.96 5.68 -0.15
N ASN A 20 10.89 4.90 0.38
CA ASN A 20 11.41 3.69 -0.23
C ASN A 20 11.83 2.67 0.83
N ARG A 21 12.16 1.45 0.39
CA ARG A 21 12.57 0.37 1.28
C ARG A 21 13.93 0.62 1.96
N ALA A 22 14.84 1.34 1.32
CA ALA A 22 16.15 1.64 1.90
C ALA A 22 16.02 2.60 3.09
N GLU A 23 15.21 3.65 2.96
CA GLU A 23 14.86 4.55 4.07
C GLU A 23 14.18 3.79 5.21
N LEU A 24 13.27 2.86 4.89
CA LEU A 24 12.61 2.01 5.88
C LEU A 24 13.62 1.16 6.65
N THR A 25 14.54 0.49 5.95
CA THR A 25 15.59 -0.34 6.56
C THR A 25 16.48 0.51 7.46
N SER A 26 16.95 1.66 6.96
CA SER A 26 17.76 2.61 7.73
C SER A 26 17.07 3.05 9.03
N GLU A 27 15.79 3.40 8.96
CA GLU A 27 15.02 3.80 10.15
C GLU A 27 14.84 2.64 11.14
N SER A 28 14.57 1.42 10.65
CA SER A 28 14.47 0.24 11.52
C SER A 28 15.79 -0.10 12.19
N ASP A 29 16.91 -0.02 11.47
CA ASP A 29 18.25 -0.34 12.00
C ASP A 29 18.70 0.72 13.00
N ARG A 30 18.46 2.00 12.70
CA ARG A 30 18.69 3.11 13.63
C ARG A 30 17.90 2.93 14.91
N HIS A 31 16.61 2.59 14.81
CA HIS A 31 15.74 2.32 15.96
C HIS A 31 16.28 1.16 16.81
N ARG A 32 16.58 0.02 16.19
CA ARG A 32 17.14 -1.16 16.87
C ARG A 32 18.47 -0.84 17.55
N GLY A 33 19.37 -0.14 16.86
CA GLY A 33 20.67 0.24 17.40
C GLY A 33 20.57 1.10 18.65
N ILE A 34 19.67 2.10 18.65
CA ILE A 34 19.53 3.04 19.75
C ILE A 34 18.74 2.44 20.93
N LEU A 35 17.65 1.74 20.66
CA LEU A 35 16.68 1.35 21.71
C LEU A 35 16.70 -0.14 22.07
N HIS A 36 17.27 -0.99 21.21
CA HIS A 36 17.29 -2.44 21.39
C HIS A 36 18.70 -3.04 21.30
N GLY A 37 19.76 -2.22 21.35
CA GLY A 37 21.15 -2.69 21.28
C GLY A 37 21.49 -3.43 19.99
N GLY A 38 20.76 -3.16 18.91
CA GLY A 38 20.89 -3.86 17.62
C GLY A 38 20.13 -5.18 17.54
N HIS A 39 19.43 -5.61 18.60
CA HIS A 39 18.56 -6.79 18.53
C HIS A 39 17.33 -6.52 17.67
N TYR A 40 16.78 -7.60 17.12
CA TYR A 40 15.59 -7.62 16.28
C TYR A 40 14.41 -8.14 17.11
N PRO A 41 13.53 -7.26 17.61
CA PRO A 41 12.29 -7.66 18.27
C PRO A 41 11.43 -8.58 17.39
N ASP A 42 10.84 -9.60 18.00
CA ASP A 42 9.86 -10.45 17.32
C ASP A 42 8.59 -9.67 16.97
N GLY A 43 8.01 -9.98 15.80
CA GLY A 43 6.74 -9.39 15.37
C GLY A 43 6.84 -7.95 14.87
N GLU A 44 8.03 -7.46 14.55
CA GLU A 44 8.21 -6.19 13.84
C GLU A 44 7.39 -6.17 12.55
N LYS A 45 6.63 -5.08 12.35
CA LYS A 45 5.92 -4.83 11.09
C LYS A 45 6.72 -3.83 10.27
N ALA A 46 7.11 -4.22 9.06
CA ALA A 46 7.82 -3.38 8.12
C ALA A 46 7.31 -3.65 6.71
N GLY A 47 7.03 -2.60 5.93
CA GLY A 47 6.42 -2.79 4.62
C GLY A 47 5.65 -1.59 4.10
N GLY A 48 4.99 -1.81 2.97
CA GLY A 48 4.20 -0.80 2.31
C GLY A 48 2.87 -0.54 3.02
N VAL A 49 2.46 0.73 3.05
CA VAL A 49 1.17 1.16 3.58
C VAL A 49 0.41 2.00 2.55
N ASP A 50 -0.91 1.98 2.65
CA ASP A 50 -1.78 2.88 1.89
C ASP A 50 -1.72 4.32 2.44
N ARG A 51 -2.34 5.28 1.74
CA ARG A 51 -2.46 6.67 2.22
C ARG A 51 -3.16 6.83 3.58
N ARG A 52 -3.89 5.83 4.06
CA ARG A 52 -4.55 5.84 5.38
C ARG A 52 -3.67 5.20 6.47
N GLY A 53 -2.47 4.74 6.14
CA GLY A 53 -1.55 4.08 7.06
C GLY A 53 -1.88 2.60 7.31
N ARG A 54 -2.76 1.99 6.53
CA ARG A 54 -3.04 0.55 6.63
C ARG A 54 -1.96 -0.22 5.89
N TRP A 55 -1.49 -1.31 6.48
CA TRP A 55 -0.50 -2.18 5.87
C TRP A 55 -1.11 -2.97 4.73
N TYR A 56 -0.49 -2.94 3.55
CA TYR A 56 -0.98 -3.74 2.42
C TYR A 56 -0.99 -5.24 2.73
N ALA A 57 -0.04 -5.71 3.53
CA ALA A 57 0.05 -7.11 3.94
C ALA A 57 -1.08 -7.55 4.90
N ASP A 58 -1.72 -6.60 5.60
CA ASP A 58 -2.86 -6.88 6.49
C ASP A 58 -4.21 -6.81 5.73
N LEU A 59 -4.21 -6.41 4.46
CA LEU A 59 -5.41 -6.30 3.63
C LEU A 59 -5.62 -7.57 2.79
N GLY A 60 -6.88 -7.96 2.58
CA GLY A 60 -7.21 -8.97 1.58
C GLY A 60 -6.84 -8.50 0.16
N LEU A 61 -6.62 -9.45 -0.76
CA LEU A 61 -6.10 -9.18 -2.12
C LEU A 61 -6.83 -8.05 -2.85
N VAL A 62 -8.16 -8.09 -2.89
CA VAL A 62 -8.98 -7.07 -3.57
C VAL A 62 -8.83 -5.71 -2.91
N ALA A 63 -8.86 -5.65 -1.57
CA ALA A 63 -8.71 -4.41 -0.82
C ALA A 63 -7.31 -3.80 -0.97
N ALA A 64 -6.26 -4.64 -1.01
CA ALA A 64 -4.90 -4.21 -1.26
C ALA A 64 -4.74 -3.64 -2.67
N ALA A 65 -5.29 -4.32 -3.70
CA ALA A 65 -5.26 -3.88 -5.08
C ALA A 65 -6.03 -2.55 -5.28
N HIS A 66 -7.22 -2.45 -4.68
CA HIS A 66 -8.02 -1.25 -4.69
C HIS A 66 -7.29 -0.06 -4.06
N ALA A 67 -6.71 -0.24 -2.88
CA ALA A 67 -5.93 0.80 -2.20
C ALA A 67 -4.68 1.21 -3.00
N CYS A 68 -3.97 0.27 -3.62
CA CYS A 68 -2.82 0.56 -4.48
C CYS A 68 -3.22 1.42 -5.70
N LEU A 69 -4.33 1.07 -6.37
CA LEU A 69 -4.84 1.83 -7.50
C LEU A 69 -5.33 3.21 -7.08
N ALA A 70 -6.07 3.31 -5.97
CA ALA A 70 -6.54 4.58 -5.44
C ALA A 70 -5.36 5.51 -5.09
N ASP A 71 -4.30 4.97 -4.48
CA ASP A 71 -3.08 5.73 -4.21
C ASP A 71 -2.43 6.25 -5.49
N ALA A 72 -2.35 5.40 -6.53
CA ALA A 72 -1.78 5.76 -7.83
C ALA A 72 -2.60 6.84 -8.56
N TYR A 73 -3.93 6.68 -8.63
CA TYR A 73 -4.81 7.68 -9.24
C TYR A 73 -4.76 9.01 -8.49
N ALA A 74 -4.68 8.97 -7.15
CA ALA A 74 -4.62 10.17 -6.35
C ALA A 74 -3.25 10.89 -6.39
N ASP A 75 -2.22 10.27 -6.97
CA ASP A 75 -0.92 10.89 -7.26
C ASP A 75 -0.89 11.60 -8.63
N ILE A 76 -1.92 11.40 -9.48
CA ILE A 76 -2.03 12.11 -10.76
C ILE A 76 -2.29 13.61 -10.48
N PRO A 77 -1.50 14.53 -11.06
CA PRO A 77 -1.74 15.96 -10.89
C PRO A 77 -3.13 16.35 -11.40
N ASP A 78 -3.94 16.95 -10.53
CA ASP A 78 -5.24 17.50 -10.87
C ASP A 78 -5.20 19.02 -10.70
N PRO A 79 -5.12 19.79 -11.80
CA PRO A 79 -5.11 21.25 -11.76
C PRO A 79 -6.47 21.85 -11.36
N GLY A 80 -7.57 21.09 -11.46
CA GLY A 80 -8.92 21.55 -11.11
C GLY A 80 -9.29 21.39 -9.63
N GLY A 81 -8.49 20.66 -8.85
CA GLY A 81 -8.65 20.51 -7.41
C GLY A 81 -9.92 19.77 -6.97
N MET A 82 -10.63 19.10 -7.88
CA MET A 82 -11.85 18.38 -7.53
C MET A 82 -11.52 17.14 -6.72
N GLY A 83 -11.96 17.10 -5.45
CA GLY A 83 -12.19 15.89 -4.66
C GLY A 83 -11.27 14.70 -4.93
N ARG A 84 -9.94 14.91 -5.05
CA ARG A 84 -8.98 13.95 -5.65
C ARG A 84 -9.13 12.53 -5.15
N ARG A 85 -9.45 12.38 -3.87
CA ARG A 85 -9.63 11.09 -3.22
C ARG A 85 -10.89 10.36 -3.66
N LEU A 86 -12.02 11.07 -3.82
CA LEU A 86 -13.29 10.44 -4.24
C LEU A 86 -13.17 9.91 -5.67
N TRP A 87 -12.58 10.69 -6.58
CA TRP A 87 -12.34 10.25 -7.95
C TRP A 87 -11.35 9.10 -8.03
N ALA A 88 -10.26 9.15 -7.26
CA ALA A 88 -9.30 8.05 -7.22
C ALA A 88 -9.91 6.73 -6.70
N GLU A 89 -10.79 6.80 -5.71
CA GLU A 89 -11.52 5.65 -5.16
C GLU A 89 -12.54 5.08 -6.16
N ALA A 90 -13.22 5.95 -6.91
CA ALA A 90 -14.14 5.53 -7.97
C ALA A 90 -13.40 4.89 -9.14
N LEU A 91 -12.32 5.52 -9.62
CA LEU A 91 -11.49 5.01 -10.71
C LEU A 91 -10.83 3.67 -10.36
N SER A 92 -10.37 3.47 -9.13
CA SER A 92 -9.81 2.18 -8.73
C SER A 92 -10.83 1.05 -8.77
N TRP A 93 -12.08 1.28 -8.33
CA TRP A 93 -13.15 0.29 -8.45
C TRP A 93 -13.55 0.01 -9.90
N LEU A 94 -13.65 1.06 -10.72
CA LEU A 94 -13.93 0.91 -12.15
C LEU A 94 -12.87 0.06 -12.84
N THR A 95 -11.58 0.32 -12.59
CA THR A 95 -10.47 -0.43 -13.17
C THR A 95 -10.47 -1.89 -12.75
N LEU A 96 -10.70 -2.20 -11.47
CA LEU A 96 -10.79 -3.58 -10.99
C LEU A 96 -11.97 -4.32 -11.62
N THR A 97 -13.13 -3.67 -11.69
CA THR A 97 -14.35 -4.27 -12.26
C THR A 97 -14.19 -4.51 -13.75
N ALA A 98 -13.67 -3.53 -14.50
CA ALA A 98 -13.41 -3.67 -15.94
C ALA A 98 -12.41 -4.80 -16.23
N THR A 99 -11.36 -4.92 -15.41
CA THR A 99 -10.36 -5.99 -15.53
C THR A 99 -10.98 -7.37 -15.27
N ALA A 100 -11.81 -7.50 -14.23
CA ALA A 100 -12.50 -8.74 -13.89
C ALA A 100 -13.50 -9.14 -15.00
N LEU A 101 -14.30 -8.20 -15.50
CA LEU A 101 -15.22 -8.44 -16.61
C LEU A 101 -14.49 -8.83 -17.89
N GLY A 102 -13.38 -8.16 -18.21
CA GLY A 102 -12.54 -8.50 -19.36
C GLY A 102 -11.96 -9.91 -19.27
N ALA A 103 -11.49 -10.32 -18.09
CA ALA A 103 -10.99 -11.68 -17.86
C ALA A 103 -12.10 -12.73 -18.00
N LEU A 104 -13.30 -12.45 -17.47
CA LEU A 104 -14.47 -13.32 -17.64
C LEU A 104 -14.90 -13.44 -19.10
N TRP A 105 -14.90 -12.33 -19.83
CA TRP A 105 -15.25 -12.35 -21.26
C TRP A 105 -14.23 -13.13 -22.09
N ALA A 106 -12.92 -12.91 -21.85
CA ALA A 106 -11.86 -13.62 -22.55
C ALA A 106 -11.89 -15.13 -22.28
N THR A 107 -12.14 -15.52 -21.03
CA THR A 107 -12.29 -16.95 -20.67
C THR A 107 -13.55 -17.55 -21.28
N ALA A 108 -14.68 -16.84 -21.27
CA ALA A 108 -15.90 -17.30 -21.93
C ALA A 108 -15.71 -17.49 -23.44
N ALA A 109 -15.09 -16.52 -24.13
CA ALA A 109 -14.81 -16.59 -25.56
C ALA A 109 -13.88 -17.76 -25.91
N ALA A 110 -12.87 -18.03 -25.09
CA ALA A 110 -11.94 -19.15 -25.28
C ALA A 110 -12.59 -20.54 -25.09
N LEU A 111 -13.75 -20.61 -24.42
CA LEU A 111 -14.51 -21.84 -24.17
C LEU A 111 -15.63 -22.07 -25.19
N GLN A 112 -15.87 -21.13 -26.12
CA GLN A 112 -16.84 -21.36 -27.20
C GLN A 112 -16.23 -22.31 -28.24
N PRO A 113 -16.95 -23.40 -28.60
CA PRO A 113 -16.47 -24.42 -29.54
C PRO A 113 -16.37 -23.94 -30.98
#